data_AF-A0A917IYF7-F1
#
_entry.id   AF-A0A917IYF7-F1
#
_cell.length_a   1.000
_cell.length_b   1.000
_cell.length_c   1.000
_cell.angle_alpha   90.00
_cell.angle_beta   90.00
_cell.angle_gamma   90.00
#
_symmetry.space_group_name_H-M   'P 1'
#
loop_
_entity.id
_entity.type
_entity.pdbx_description
1 polymer ?
#
loop_
_entity_poly.entity_id
_entity_poly.type
_entity_poly.pdbx_seq_one_letter_code
_entity_poly.pdbx_strand_id
1 'polypeptide(L)'
;MLNNGRSPLQLARKLSATAPRLNANANPGTLEAIKDVQRATEKEYIVAALKKARGRIRGANGAAELLHIKPTTLESKMARLNIRKQDFCQGTAEDELSG
;
A
#
# COMPACT_ATOMS: atom_id res chain seq x y z
N MET A 1 6.81 -41.97 -36.89
CA MET A 1 6.09 -42.04 -35.60
C MET A 1 5.82 -40.62 -35.11
N LEU A 2 4.59 -40.09 -35.27
CA LEU A 2 4.18 -38.82 -34.65
C LEU A 2 3.74 -39.09 -33.20
N ASN A 3 4.19 -38.25 -32.27
CA ASN A 3 3.87 -38.34 -30.85
C ASN A 3 2.36 -38.06 -30.65
N ASN A 4 1.58 -39.08 -30.28
CA ASN A 4 0.14 -38.96 -30.04
C ASN A 4 -0.07 -38.19 -28.71
N GLY A 5 -0.50 -36.92 -28.80
CA GLY A 5 -0.64 -35.93 -27.71
C GLY A 5 -1.62 -36.28 -26.58
N ARG A 6 -1.48 -37.45 -25.97
CA ARG A 6 -2.27 -37.96 -24.85
C ARG A 6 -1.53 -37.90 -23.51
N SER A 7 -0.37 -37.26 -23.45
CA SER A 7 0.35 -37.05 -22.18
C SER A 7 -0.31 -35.90 -21.42
N PRO A 8 -0.92 -36.13 -20.24
CA PRO A 8 -1.35 -35.02 -19.39
C PRO A 8 -0.11 -34.26 -18.91
N LEU A 9 -0.09 -32.94 -19.12
CA LEU A 9 0.99 -32.08 -18.63
C LEU A 9 0.99 -32.11 -17.09
N GLN A 10 1.93 -32.84 -16.51
CA GLN A 10 2.15 -32.90 -15.07
C GLN A 10 3.06 -31.74 -14.66
N LEU A 11 2.58 -30.86 -13.78
CA LEU A 11 3.36 -29.75 -13.24
C LEU A 11 4.42 -30.31 -12.26
N ALA A 12 5.69 -30.37 -12.68
CA ALA A 12 6.80 -30.98 -11.95
C ALA A 12 7.28 -30.19 -10.70
N ARG A 13 6.43 -29.37 -10.09
CA ARG A 13 6.69 -28.71 -8.82
C ARG A 13 5.37 -28.55 -8.08
N LYS A 14 5.22 -29.29 -6.98
CA LYS A 14 4.20 -28.93 -5.97
C LYS A 14 4.66 -27.61 -5.36
N LEU A 15 4.02 -26.50 -5.71
CA LEU A 15 4.21 -25.25 -4.99
C LEU A 15 3.64 -25.45 -3.58
N SER A 16 4.51 -25.76 -2.62
CA SER A 16 4.18 -25.60 -1.19
C SER A 16 4.08 -24.10 -0.94
N ALA A 17 2.89 -23.54 -1.13
CA ALA A 17 2.61 -22.17 -0.82
C ALA A 17 2.54 -22.02 0.70
N THR A 18 3.69 -21.82 1.33
CA THR A 18 3.73 -21.11 2.61
C THR A 18 3.49 -19.63 2.30
N ALA A 19 2.24 -19.31 1.99
CA ALA A 19 1.84 -17.92 1.86
C ALA A 19 1.88 -17.31 3.26
N PRO A 20 2.52 -16.14 3.47
CA PRO A 20 2.28 -15.37 4.68
C PRO A 20 0.77 -15.17 4.77
N ARG A 21 0.18 -15.57 5.89
CA ARG A 21 -1.24 -15.44 6.18
C ARG A 21 -1.56 -13.96 6.30
N LEU A 22 -1.75 -13.30 5.16
CA LEU A 22 -2.42 -12.01 5.11
C LEU A 22 -3.85 -12.28 5.59
N ASN A 23 -4.21 -11.63 6.69
CA ASN A 23 -5.47 -11.76 7.41
C ASN A 23 -6.68 -11.85 6.44
N ALA A 24 -7.16 -13.08 6.23
CA ALA A 24 -8.18 -13.43 5.24
C ALA A 24 -9.61 -13.28 5.78
N ASN A 25 -9.88 -12.20 6.53
CA ASN A 25 -11.25 -11.83 6.88
C ASN A 25 -11.83 -10.72 6.00
N ALA A 26 -11.16 -10.41 4.89
CA ALA A 26 -11.77 -9.67 3.79
C ALA A 26 -12.10 -10.69 2.71
N ASN A 27 -13.33 -11.18 2.68
CA ASN A 27 -13.85 -11.91 1.53
C ASN A 27 -13.88 -10.90 0.36
N PRO A 28 -12.97 -10.95 -0.64
CA PRO A 28 -12.88 -9.91 -1.66
C PRO A 28 -14.03 -10.02 -2.70
N GLY A 29 -15.10 -10.77 -2.39
CA GLY A 29 -16.25 -10.98 -3.26
C GLY A 29 -17.27 -9.84 -3.27
N THR A 30 -17.10 -8.81 -2.41
CA THR A 30 -18.07 -7.70 -2.30
C THR A 30 -17.39 -6.38 -2.63
N LEU A 31 -18.04 -5.56 -3.48
CA LEU A 31 -17.57 -4.23 -3.89
C LEU A 31 -17.21 -3.32 -2.70
N GLU A 32 -17.91 -3.49 -1.57
CA GLU A 32 -17.66 -2.75 -0.33
C GLU A 32 -16.31 -3.10 0.31
N ALA A 33 -15.96 -4.40 0.33
CA ALA A 33 -14.67 -4.84 0.84
C ALA A 33 -13.51 -4.29 -0.01
N ILE A 34 -13.67 -4.25 -1.33
CA ILE A 34 -12.67 -3.68 -2.25
C ILE A 34 -12.48 -2.18 -1.99
N LYS A 35 -13.57 -1.45 -1.71
CA LYS A 35 -13.50 -0.02 -1.36
C LYS A 35 -12.84 0.21 0.00
N ASP A 36 -13.09 -0.67 0.97
CA ASP A 36 -12.48 -0.58 2.29
C ASP A 36 -10.96 -0.79 2.23
N VAL A 37 -10.51 -1.83 1.51
CA VAL A 37 -9.08 -2.08 1.25
C VAL A 37 -8.44 -0.88 0.57
N GLN A 38 -9.06 -0.32 -0.49
CA GLN A 38 -8.54 0.88 -1.15
C GLN A 38 -8.42 2.07 -0.18
N ARG A 39 -9.40 2.27 0.71
CA ARG A 39 -9.38 3.34 1.70
C ARG A 39 -8.23 3.15 2.70
N ALA A 40 -8.03 1.92 3.20
CA ALA A 40 -6.95 1.58 4.11
C ALA A 40 -5.58 1.83 3.46
N THR A 41 -5.38 1.31 2.25
CA THR A 41 -4.14 1.50 1.50
C THR A 41 -3.88 2.97 1.18
N GLU A 42 -4.90 3.74 0.76
CA GLU A 42 -4.73 5.17 0.48
C GLU A 42 -4.38 5.96 1.75
N LYS A 43 -4.97 5.58 2.90
CA LYS A 43 -4.61 6.17 4.20
C LYS A 43 -3.14 5.91 4.53
N GLU A 44 -2.71 4.65 4.46
CA GLU A 44 -1.32 4.27 4.75
C GLU A 44 -0.32 4.99 3.83
N TYR A 45 -0.64 5.10 2.55
CA TYR A 45 0.20 5.79 1.57
C TYR A 45 0.41 7.27 1.91
N ILE A 46 -0.67 7.98 2.27
CA ILE A 46 -0.59 9.38 2.69
C ILE A 46 0.19 9.53 4.00
N VAL A 47 -0.04 8.65 4.97
CA VAL A 47 0.68 8.65 6.25
C VAL A 47 2.17 8.42 6.04
N ALA A 48 2.57 7.46 5.21
CA ALA A 48 3.96 7.18 4.90
C ALA A 48 4.68 8.40 4.31
N ALA A 49 4.03 9.10 3.37
CA ALA A 49 4.60 10.31 2.81
C ALA A 49 4.63 11.49 3.79
N LEU A 50 3.65 11.61 4.68
CA LEU A 50 3.69 12.59 5.76
C LEU A 50 4.83 12.32 6.73
N LYS A 51 5.09 11.05 7.07
CA LYS A 51 6.25 10.65 7.88
C LYS A 51 7.56 11.04 7.18
N LYS A 52 7.69 10.74 5.89
CA LYS A 52 8.86 11.11 5.07
C LYS A 52 9.07 12.63 4.99
N ALA A 53 7.97 13.39 4.90
CA ALA A 53 7.97 14.85 4.90
C ALA A 53 8.05 15.49 6.29
N ARG A 54 8.23 14.70 7.38
CA ARG A 54 8.24 15.17 8.77
C ARG A 54 7.00 16.01 9.14
N GLY A 55 5.84 15.63 8.62
CA GLY A 55 4.57 16.32 8.85
C GLY A 55 4.39 17.62 8.06
N ARG A 56 5.25 17.93 7.08
CA ARG A 56 5.09 19.09 6.19
C ARG A 56 4.15 18.76 5.04
N ILE A 57 3.14 19.59 4.83
CA ILE A 57 2.18 19.47 3.72
C ILE A 57 2.62 20.27 2.50
N ARG A 58 3.17 21.48 2.71
CA ARG A 58 3.56 22.45 1.67
C ARG A 58 5.06 22.76 1.72
N GLY A 59 5.61 23.15 0.57
CA GLY A 59 7.01 23.56 0.41
C GLY A 59 7.94 22.43 -0.01
N ALA A 60 9.23 22.77 -0.18
CA ALA A 60 10.29 21.87 -0.61
C ALA A 60 10.38 20.63 0.32
N ASN A 61 10.28 19.44 -0.27
CA ASN A 61 10.20 18.14 0.44
C ASN A 61 8.91 17.96 1.26
N GLY A 62 7.84 18.66 0.90
CA GLY A 62 6.51 18.45 1.48
C GLY A 62 5.88 17.15 1.01
N ALA A 63 4.96 16.60 1.80
CA ALA A 63 4.23 15.39 1.45
C ALA A 63 3.48 15.52 0.11
N ALA A 64 3.01 16.73 -0.23
CA ALA A 64 2.35 17.00 -1.50
C ALA A 64 3.30 16.85 -2.70
N GLU A 65 4.55 17.30 -2.56
CA GLU A 65 5.57 17.13 -3.60
C GLU A 65 6.01 15.67 -3.71
N LEU A 66 6.19 14.98 -2.58
CA LEU A 66 6.53 13.54 -2.57
C LEU A 66 5.45 12.69 -3.25
N LEU A 67 4.18 13.09 -3.15
CA LEU A 67 3.05 12.46 -3.84
C LEU A 67 2.80 13.00 -5.25
N HIS A 68 3.52 14.04 -5.69
CA HIS A 68 3.26 14.76 -6.94
C HIS A 68 1.79 15.22 -7.09
N ILE A 69 1.15 15.61 -5.99
CA ILE A 69 -0.21 16.15 -6.00
C ILE A 69 -0.24 17.59 -5.48
N LYS A 70 -1.28 18.33 -5.85
CA LYS A 70 -1.50 19.67 -5.31
C LYS A 70 -1.66 19.60 -3.78
N PRO A 71 -1.12 20.57 -3.04
CA PRO A 71 -1.25 20.59 -1.58
C PRO A 71 -2.71 20.64 -1.13
N THR A 72 -3.56 21.38 -1.85
CA THR A 72 -5.01 21.45 -1.59
C THR A 72 -5.72 20.10 -1.78
N THR A 73 -5.26 19.27 -2.72
CA THR A 73 -5.76 17.90 -2.93
C THR A 73 -5.35 16.99 -1.78
N LEU A 74 -4.10 17.11 -1.32
CA LEU A 74 -3.61 16.35 -0.17
C LEU A 74 -4.42 16.71 1.09
N GLU A 75 -4.67 18.00 1.32
CA GLU A 75 -5.52 18.48 2.42
C GLU A 75 -6.93 17.88 2.37
N SER A 76 -7.55 17.85 1.18
CA SER A 76 -8.87 17.24 0.99
C SER A 76 -8.86 15.72 1.22
N LYS A 77 -7.83 15.01 0.74
CA LYS A 77 -7.66 13.57 0.98
C LYS A 77 -7.48 13.26 2.48
N MET A 78 -6.66 14.05 3.18
CA MET A 78 -6.50 13.90 4.64
C MET A 78 -7.83 14.09 5.38
N ALA A 79 -8.61 15.11 5.02
CA ALA A 79 -9.91 15.36 5.63
C ALA A 79 -10.89 14.20 5.37
N ARG A 80 -10.94 13.68 4.13
CA ARG A 80 -11.81 12.54 3.76
C ARG A 80 -11.45 11.26 4.50
N LEU A 81 -10.16 11.02 4.73
CA LEU A 81 -9.64 9.81 5.39
C LEU A 81 -9.48 9.99 6.91
N ASN A 82 -9.87 11.14 7.45
CA ASN A 82 -9.73 11.50 8.87
C ASN A 82 -8.29 11.33 9.41
N ILE A 83 -7.28 11.60 8.57
CA ILE A 83 -5.87 11.49 8.93
C ILE A 83 -5.51 12.66 9.85
N ARG A 84 -5.03 12.34 11.05
CA ARG A 84 -4.65 13.33 12.07
C ARG A 84 -3.14 13.36 12.23
N LYS A 85 -2.61 14.46 12.78
CA LYS A 85 -1.18 14.64 13.03
C LYS A 85 -0.55 13.49 13.84
N GLN A 86 -1.29 13.01 14.83
CA GLN A 86 -0.94 11.84 15.63
C GLN A 86 -0.66 10.54 14.84
N ASP A 87 -1.22 10.36 13.65
CA ASP A 87 -1.01 9.17 12.80
C ASP A 87 0.41 9.14 12.18
N PHE A 88 1.05 10.32 12.03
CA PHE A 88 2.37 10.45 11.39
C PHE A 88 3.45 11.08 12.29
N CYS A 89 3.12 11.56 13.49
CA CYS A 89 4.09 12.12 14.44
C CYS A 89 4.90 11.07 15.21
N GLN A 90 4.67 9.77 15.03
CA GLN A 90 5.45 8.73 15.69
C GLN A 90 6.84 8.59 15.06
N GLY A 91 7.82 9.21 15.73
CA GLY A 91 9.24 8.86 15.72
C GLY A 91 9.89 8.71 14.35
N THR A 92 10.42 9.80 13.81
CA THR A 92 11.50 9.73 12.81
C THR A 92 12.80 9.35 13.53
N ALA A 93 13.00 8.06 13.74
CA ALA A 93 14.31 7.45 13.85
C ALA A 93 14.32 6.30 12.83
N GLU A 94 15.48 5.97 12.26
CA GLU A 94 15.68 4.78 11.41
C GLU A 94 15.31 4.92 9.92
N ASP A 95 16.01 5.78 9.17
CA ASP A 95 16.37 5.46 7.77
C ASP A 95 17.62 6.25 7.30
N GLU A 96 18.59 6.44 8.19
CA GLU A 96 19.97 6.85 7.84
C GLU A 96 20.90 5.63 7.77
N LEU A 97 20.54 4.59 6.99
CA LEU A 97 21.53 3.56 6.65
C LEU A 97 21.20 2.81 5.35
N SER A 98 21.42 3.46 4.22
CA SER A 98 21.85 2.75 3.01
C SER A 98 22.85 3.62 2.28
N GLY A 99 24.12 3.46 2.67
CA GLY A 99 25.28 3.76 1.81
C GLY A 99 25.67 2.52 1.01
#